data_AF-A0A836W3C6-F1
#
_entry.id   AF-A0A836W3C6-F1
#
_cell.length_a   1.000
_cell.length_b   1.000
_cell.length_c   1.000
_cell.angle_alpha   90.00
_cell.angle_beta   90.00
_cell.angle_gamma   90.00
#
_symmetry.space_group_name_H-M   'P 1'
#
loop_
_entity.id
_entity.type
_entity.pdbx_description
1 polymer ?
#
loop_
_entity_poly.entity_id
_entity_poly.type
_entity_poly.pdbx_seq_one_letter_code
_entity_poly.pdbx_strand_id
1 'polypeptide(L)'
;AIAAGISDGLGFGANARAALITRGLAELMRLGVVLGARRETLMGLSGVGDLVLTCTDDQSRNRRLGLALGQGKTLEVASAEIGQALEGVKTASVIHQVAKEADVEMPISNDVHRILHKGLSPRAAVAELLSRELKNEF
;
A
#
# COMPACT_ATOMS: atom_id res chain seq x y z
N ALA A 1 -2.27 -0.12 -3.19
CA ALA A 1 -3.53 0.62 -3.42
C ALA A 1 -3.85 1.63 -2.32
N ILE A 2 -3.99 1.22 -1.04
CA ILE A 2 -4.29 2.16 0.07
C ILE A 2 -3.24 3.27 0.16
N ALA A 3 -1.94 2.94 0.19
CA ALA A 3 -0.86 3.92 0.22
C ALA A 3 -0.90 4.92 -0.96
N ALA A 4 -1.16 4.42 -2.17
CA ALA A 4 -1.32 5.27 -3.37
C ALA A 4 -2.50 6.24 -3.22
N GLY A 5 -3.65 5.74 -2.73
CA GLY A 5 -4.80 6.58 -2.42
C GLY A 5 -4.51 7.63 -1.36
N ILE A 6 -3.79 7.28 -0.29
CA ILE A 6 -3.37 8.23 0.75
C ILE A 6 -2.51 9.33 0.14
N SER A 7 -1.52 8.96 -0.67
CA SER A 7 -0.64 9.91 -1.36
C SER A 7 -1.43 10.87 -2.26
N ASP A 8 -2.41 10.35 -3.00
CA ASP A 8 -3.30 11.16 -3.83
C ASP A 8 -4.18 12.09 -2.96
N GLY A 9 -4.73 11.60 -1.86
CA GLY A 9 -5.56 12.40 -0.93
C GLY A 9 -4.80 13.50 -0.22
N LEU A 10 -3.49 13.32 -0.04
CA LEU A 10 -2.57 14.34 0.48
C LEU A 10 -2.10 15.34 -0.59
N GLY A 11 -2.40 15.11 -1.87
CA GLY A 11 -2.06 16.02 -2.97
C GLY A 11 -0.63 15.89 -3.51
N PHE A 12 0.07 14.79 -3.26
CA PHE A 12 1.47 14.62 -3.74
C PHE A 12 1.58 14.33 -5.25
N GLY A 13 0.47 14.05 -5.93
CA GLY A 13 0.41 13.93 -7.39
C GLY A 13 0.98 12.62 -7.96
N ALA A 14 1.03 12.56 -9.28
CA ALA A 14 1.27 11.34 -10.04
C ALA A 14 2.67 10.73 -9.82
N ASN A 15 3.70 11.56 -9.62
CA ASN A 15 5.07 11.08 -9.42
C ASN A 15 5.22 10.31 -8.10
N ALA A 16 4.64 10.81 -7.01
CA ALA A 16 4.63 10.12 -5.73
C ALA A 16 3.85 8.81 -5.80
N ARG A 17 2.71 8.81 -6.51
CA ARG A 17 1.94 7.59 -6.78
C ARG A 17 2.76 6.55 -7.55
N ALA A 18 3.44 6.95 -8.62
CA ALA A 18 4.30 6.06 -9.40
C ALA A 18 5.42 5.47 -8.52
N ALA A 19 6.09 6.30 -7.71
CA ALA A 19 7.12 5.85 -6.79
C ALA A 19 6.59 4.81 -5.77
N LEU A 20 5.40 5.03 -5.22
CA LEU A 20 4.76 4.08 -4.31
C LEU A 20 4.36 2.76 -4.99
N ILE A 21 3.93 2.80 -6.24
CA ILE A 21 3.60 1.58 -7.00
C ILE A 21 4.87 0.75 -7.23
N THR A 22 5.95 1.37 -7.70
CA THR A 22 7.21 0.65 -7.98
C THR A 22 7.80 0.05 -6.70
N ARG A 23 7.85 0.83 -5.61
CA ARG A 23 8.35 0.34 -4.32
C ARG A 23 7.43 -0.71 -3.69
N GLY A 24 6.12 -0.56 -3.86
CA GLY A 24 5.14 -1.55 -3.42
C GLY A 24 5.28 -2.88 -4.17
N LEU A 25 5.60 -2.84 -5.47
CA LEU A 25 5.93 -4.02 -6.24
C LEU A 25 7.22 -4.69 -5.72
N ALA A 26 8.25 -3.91 -5.39
CA ALA A 26 9.48 -4.44 -4.81
C ALA A 26 9.23 -5.15 -3.46
N GLU A 27 8.38 -4.60 -2.61
CA GLU A 27 7.90 -5.25 -1.37
C GLU A 27 7.18 -6.57 -1.65
N LEU A 28 6.21 -6.54 -2.57
CA LEU A 28 5.44 -7.72 -2.97
C LEU A 28 6.36 -8.83 -3.50
N MET A 29 7.34 -8.47 -4.34
CA MET A 29 8.34 -9.42 -4.83
C MET A 29 9.22 -9.98 -3.72
N ARG A 30 9.71 -9.12 -2.82
CA ARG A 30 10.59 -9.52 -1.71
C ARG A 30 9.91 -10.55 -0.81
N LEU A 31 8.68 -10.25 -0.38
CA LEU A 31 7.91 -11.17 0.45
C LEU A 31 7.52 -12.43 -0.33
N GLY A 32 7.03 -12.27 -1.56
CA GLY A 32 6.60 -13.38 -2.40
C GLY A 32 7.71 -14.42 -2.62
N VAL A 33 8.91 -13.98 -2.95
CA VAL A 33 10.06 -14.88 -3.16
C VAL A 33 10.43 -15.64 -1.88
N VAL A 34 10.43 -14.97 -0.73
CA VAL A 34 10.68 -15.63 0.58
C VAL A 34 9.63 -16.70 0.89
N LEU A 35 8.38 -16.47 0.47
CA LEU A 35 7.28 -17.44 0.60
C LEU A 35 7.24 -18.50 -0.52
N GLY A 36 8.24 -18.55 -1.40
CA GLY A 36 8.34 -19.55 -2.48
C GLY A 36 7.60 -19.20 -3.77
N ALA A 37 7.15 -17.96 -3.94
CA ALA A 37 6.55 -17.50 -5.20
C ALA A 37 7.62 -17.31 -6.28
N ARG A 38 7.22 -17.56 -7.54
CA ARG A 38 8.06 -17.33 -8.72
C ARG A 38 8.04 -15.85 -9.10
N ARG A 39 9.21 -15.24 -9.26
CA ARG A 39 9.35 -13.82 -9.61
C ARG A 39 8.63 -13.47 -10.91
N GLU A 40 8.65 -14.36 -11.89
CA GLU A 40 8.01 -14.18 -13.20
C GLU A 40 6.48 -14.08 -13.07
N THR A 41 5.89 -14.79 -12.11
CA THR A 41 4.44 -14.72 -11.84
C THR A 41 4.07 -13.36 -11.22
N LEU A 42 4.93 -12.83 -10.34
CA LEU A 42 4.72 -11.52 -9.70
C LEU A 42 4.97 -10.37 -10.68
N MET A 43 5.87 -10.55 -11.66
CA MET A 43 6.12 -9.59 -12.74
C MET A 43 5.09 -9.67 -13.89
N GLY A 44 4.23 -10.69 -13.88
CA GLY A 44 3.17 -10.87 -14.88
C GLY A 44 1.91 -10.03 -14.63
N LEU A 45 0.88 -10.27 -15.44
CA LEU A 45 -0.40 -9.55 -15.38
C LEU A 45 -1.08 -9.62 -14.00
N SER A 46 -0.99 -10.77 -13.33
CA SER A 46 -1.60 -10.98 -12.01
C SER A 46 -0.91 -10.23 -10.88
N GLY A 47 0.35 -9.80 -11.07
CA GLY A 47 1.08 -9.03 -10.06
C GLY A 47 1.16 -7.56 -10.45
N VAL A 48 1.96 -7.23 -11.45
CA VAL A 48 2.15 -5.82 -11.90
C VAL A 48 0.86 -5.25 -12.47
N GLY A 49 0.17 -5.99 -13.33
CA GLY A 49 -1.04 -5.51 -14.00
C GLY A 49 -2.14 -5.16 -13.00
N ASP A 50 -2.46 -6.08 -12.11
CA ASP A 50 -3.45 -5.87 -11.04
C ASP A 50 -3.03 -4.77 -10.06
N LEU A 51 -1.74 -4.71 -9.69
CA LEU A 51 -1.22 -3.66 -8.81
C LEU A 51 -1.40 -2.27 -9.41
N VAL A 52 -1.00 -2.09 -10.67
CA VAL A 52 -1.12 -0.81 -11.38
C VAL A 52 -2.59 -0.42 -11.47
N LEU A 53 -3.44 -1.32 -11.98
CA LEU A 53 -4.88 -1.09 -12.11
C LEU A 53 -5.49 -0.64 -10.77
N THR A 54 -5.28 -1.42 -9.72
CA THR A 54 -5.87 -1.16 -8.40
C THR A 54 -5.33 0.13 -7.74
N CYS A 55 -4.12 0.57 -8.11
CA CYS A 55 -3.52 1.80 -7.59
C CYS A 55 -3.85 3.05 -8.42
N THR A 56 -4.40 2.92 -9.63
CA THR A 56 -4.75 4.07 -10.48
C THR A 56 -6.25 4.20 -10.77
N ASP A 57 -7.03 3.15 -10.54
CA ASP A 57 -8.46 3.12 -10.78
C ASP A 57 -9.25 3.77 -9.62
N ASP A 58 -10.24 4.62 -9.95
CA ASP A 58 -11.13 5.28 -8.98
C ASP A 58 -12.20 4.33 -8.43
N GLN A 59 -12.47 3.20 -9.10
CA GLN A 59 -13.43 2.21 -8.60
C GLN A 59 -12.83 1.33 -7.48
N SER A 60 -11.51 1.17 -7.47
CA SER A 60 -10.73 0.48 -6.44
C SER A 60 -11.12 0.94 -5.03
N ARG A 61 -11.79 0.04 -4.30
CA ARG A 61 -12.22 0.26 -2.90
C ARG A 61 -11.05 0.59 -1.98
N ASN A 62 -9.92 -0.10 -2.18
CA ASN A 62 -8.70 0.12 -1.41
C ASN A 62 -8.07 1.50 -1.70
N ARG A 63 -8.10 1.94 -2.97
CA ARG A 63 -7.62 3.28 -3.31
C ARG A 63 -8.55 4.36 -2.76
N ARG A 64 -9.87 4.21 -2.89
CA ARG A 64 -10.86 5.14 -2.30
C ARG A 64 -10.73 5.26 -0.79
N LEU A 65 -10.50 4.14 -0.08
CA LEU A 65 -10.19 4.17 1.34
C LEU A 65 -8.96 5.02 1.61
N GLY A 66 -7.87 4.76 0.89
CA GLY A 66 -6.65 5.56 1.03
C GLY A 66 -6.89 7.05 0.78
N LEU A 67 -7.65 7.39 -0.27
CA LEU A 67 -8.00 8.77 -0.62
C LEU A 67 -8.72 9.48 0.53
N ALA A 68 -9.74 8.83 1.10
CA ALA A 68 -10.49 9.34 2.24
C ALA A 68 -9.61 9.56 3.48
N LEU A 69 -8.71 8.60 3.78
CA LEU A 69 -7.74 8.73 4.87
C LEU A 69 -6.76 9.90 4.64
N GLY A 70 -6.27 10.06 3.40
CA GLY A 70 -5.40 11.18 3.02
C GLY A 70 -6.09 12.54 3.13
N GLN A 71 -7.40 12.58 2.92
CA GLN A 71 -8.25 13.77 3.11
C GLN A 71 -8.62 14.03 4.59
N GLY A 72 -8.14 13.20 5.51
CA GLY A 72 -8.33 13.39 6.95
C GLY A 72 -9.59 12.74 7.53
N LYS A 73 -10.31 11.91 6.76
CA LYS A 73 -11.41 11.11 7.31
C LYS A 73 -10.85 10.01 8.22
N THR A 74 -11.61 9.65 9.25
CA THR A 74 -11.25 8.48 10.08
C THR A 74 -11.53 7.18 9.32
N LEU A 75 -10.93 6.08 9.78
CA LEU A 75 -11.14 4.76 9.19
C LEU A 75 -12.62 4.36 9.26
N GLU A 76 -13.31 4.67 10.35
CA GLU A 76 -14.72 4.34 10.56
C GLU A 76 -15.62 5.06 9.55
N VAL A 77 -15.41 6.37 9.38
CA VAL A 77 -16.17 7.20 8.43
C VAL A 77 -15.90 6.74 6.99
N ALA A 78 -14.62 6.59 6.63
CA ALA A 78 -14.24 6.16 5.28
C ALA A 78 -14.78 4.76 4.95
N SER A 79 -14.79 3.84 5.92
CA SER A 79 -15.32 2.48 5.73
C SER A 79 -16.84 2.48 5.56
N ALA A 80 -17.55 3.29 6.33
CA ALA A 80 -19.01 3.43 6.23
C ALA A 80 -19.44 3.99 4.86
N GLU A 81 -18.72 4.98 4.34
CA GLU A 81 -19.02 5.59 3.03
C GLU A 81 -18.77 4.64 1.85
N ILE A 82 -17.78 3.75 1.95
CA ILE A 82 -17.50 2.78 0.88
C ILE A 82 -18.54 1.65 0.87
N GLY A 83 -19.17 1.35 2.02
CA GLY A 83 -20.35 0.49 2.12
C GLY A 83 -20.12 -0.98 1.76
N GLN A 84 -18.87 -1.43 1.67
CA GLN A 84 -18.49 -2.78 1.25
C GLN A 84 -17.27 -3.29 2.01
N ALA A 85 -17.03 -4.60 1.97
CA ALA A 85 -15.88 -5.22 2.61
C ALA A 85 -14.56 -4.65 2.06
N LEU A 86 -13.72 -4.13 2.96
CA LEU A 86 -12.40 -3.59 2.65
C LEU A 86 -11.34 -4.67 2.90
N GLU A 87 -11.13 -5.53 1.90
CA GLU A 87 -10.14 -6.61 1.96
C GLU A 87 -8.75 -6.11 2.38
N GLY A 88 -8.32 -4.95 1.86
CA GLY A 88 -7.01 -4.38 2.16
C GLY A 88 -6.77 -4.06 3.64
N VAL A 89 -7.81 -3.80 4.44
CA VAL A 89 -7.67 -3.56 5.88
C VAL A 89 -7.26 -4.84 6.60
N LYS A 90 -7.94 -5.95 6.30
CA LYS A 90 -7.61 -7.26 6.87
C LYS A 90 -6.27 -7.76 6.36
N THR A 91 -6.05 -7.64 5.05
CA THR A 91 -4.80 -8.07 4.40
C THR A 91 -3.58 -7.33 4.94
N ALA A 92 -3.68 -6.03 5.25
CA ALA A 92 -2.56 -5.28 5.84
C ALA A 92 -2.08 -5.89 7.17
N SER A 93 -2.99 -6.34 8.03
CA SER A 93 -2.63 -7.02 9.28
C SER A 93 -1.99 -8.39 9.05
N VAL A 94 -2.49 -9.16 8.09
CA VAL A 94 -1.89 -10.47 7.73
C VAL A 94 -0.50 -10.29 7.14
N ILE A 95 -0.33 -9.36 6.18
CA ILE A 95 0.97 -9.08 5.57
C ILE A 95 1.98 -8.59 6.60
N HIS A 96 1.58 -7.73 7.54
CA HIS A 96 2.45 -7.29 8.63
C HIS A 96 2.96 -8.47 9.46
N GLN A 97 2.07 -9.40 9.84
CA GLN A 97 2.43 -10.56 10.63
C GLN A 97 3.36 -11.51 9.85
N VAL A 98 2.98 -11.87 8.62
CA VAL A 98 3.76 -12.79 7.77
C VAL A 98 5.14 -12.21 7.47
N ALA A 99 5.24 -10.92 7.16
CA ALA A 99 6.52 -10.27 6.90
C ALA A 99 7.42 -10.26 8.15
N LYS A 100 6.83 -10.09 9.34
CA LYS A 100 7.58 -10.15 10.61
C LYS A 100 8.09 -11.56 10.91
N GLU A 101 7.28 -12.59 10.67
CA GLU A 101 7.68 -13.99 10.86
C GLU A 101 8.77 -14.42 9.86
N ALA A 102 8.71 -13.90 8.64
CA ALA A 102 9.66 -14.18 7.59
C ALA A 102 10.91 -13.27 7.59
N ASP A 103 11.02 -12.34 8.55
CA ASP A 103 12.08 -11.33 8.65
C ASP A 103 12.28 -10.50 7.35
N VAL A 104 11.17 -10.06 6.75
CA VAL A 104 11.16 -9.31 5.48
C VAL A 104 10.80 -7.85 5.73
N GLU A 105 11.66 -6.94 5.28
CA GLU A 105 11.37 -5.50 5.32
C GLU A 105 10.23 -5.11 4.36
N MET A 106 9.13 -4.60 4.93
CA MET A 106 7.95 -4.14 4.20
C MET A 106 7.50 -2.72 4.63
N PRO A 107 8.31 -1.66 4.41
CA PRO A 107 8.01 -0.29 4.82
C PRO A 107 6.59 0.22 4.55
N ILE A 108 6.14 0.18 3.29
CA ILE A 108 4.86 0.70 2.84
C ILE A 108 3.74 -0.11 3.49
N SER A 109 3.84 -1.44 3.45
CA SER A 109 2.81 -2.31 4.04
C SER A 109 2.72 -2.14 5.55
N ASN A 110 3.85 -1.97 6.23
CA ASN A 110 3.92 -1.70 7.67
C ASN A 110 3.32 -0.36 8.04
N ASP A 111 3.60 0.69 7.28
CA ASP A 111 3.02 2.02 7.53
C ASP A 111 1.52 2.04 7.26
N VAL A 112 1.05 1.37 6.20
CA VAL A 112 -0.38 1.15 5.98
C VAL A 112 -1.01 0.43 7.17
N HIS A 113 -0.39 -0.64 7.69
CA HIS A 113 -0.89 -1.33 8.90
C HIS A 113 -0.96 -0.37 10.11
N ARG A 114 0.07 0.45 10.33
CA ARG A 114 0.11 1.40 11.45
C ARG A 114 -0.91 2.53 11.31
N ILE A 115 -1.16 3.02 10.11
CA ILE A 115 -2.21 4.01 9.85
C ILE A 115 -3.58 3.41 10.20
N LEU A 116 -3.84 2.19 9.73
CA LEU A 116 -5.13 1.53 9.90
C LEU A 116 -5.40 1.06 11.33
N HIS A 117 -4.37 0.71 12.11
CA HIS A 117 -4.56 0.02 13.39
C HIS A 117 -3.83 0.66 14.58
N LYS A 118 -2.90 1.60 14.35
CA LYS A 118 -2.05 2.19 15.39
C LYS A 118 -2.12 3.72 15.43
N GLY A 119 -2.98 4.34 14.63
CA GLY A 119 -3.19 5.78 14.62
C GLY A 119 -2.02 6.59 14.06
N LEU A 120 -1.15 5.98 13.24
CA LEU A 120 -0.09 6.72 12.56
C LEU A 120 -0.69 7.75 11.60
N SER A 121 -0.17 8.98 11.62
CA SER A 121 -0.60 10.03 10.71
C SER A 121 -0.29 9.66 9.25
N PRO A 122 -1.29 9.67 8.34
CA PRO A 122 -1.07 9.38 6.93
C PRO A 122 -0.03 10.32 6.28
N ARG A 123 -0.04 11.60 6.66
CA ARG A 123 0.93 12.59 6.18
C ARG A 123 2.35 12.27 6.63
N ALA A 124 2.54 11.92 7.89
CA ALA A 124 3.85 11.57 8.44
C ALA A 124 4.41 10.32 7.75
N ALA A 125 3.58 9.29 7.60
CA ALA A 125 3.96 8.04 6.94
C ALA A 125 4.40 8.24 5.48
N VAL A 126 3.61 8.96 4.68
CA VAL A 126 3.98 9.17 3.27
C VAL A 126 5.21 10.07 3.15
N ALA A 127 5.36 11.09 3.99
CA ALA A 127 6.55 11.93 4.00
C ALA A 127 7.82 11.11 4.33
N GLU A 128 7.76 10.25 5.34
CA GLU A 128 8.85 9.35 5.69
C GLU A 128 9.19 8.42 4.51
N LEU A 129 8.19 7.76 3.93
CA LEU A 129 8.38 6.87 2.79
C LEU A 129 9.08 7.59 1.63
N LEU A 130 8.60 8.77 1.23
CA LEU A 130 9.16 9.55 0.13
C LEU A 130 10.55 10.13 0.43
N SER A 131 10.88 10.34 1.71
CA SER A 131 12.20 10.83 2.13
C SER A 131 13.29 9.75 2.18
N ARG A 132 12.91 8.47 2.25
CA ARG A 132 13.88 7.37 2.29
C ARG A 132 14.65 7.33 0.97
N GLU A 133 15.97 7.23 1.08
CA GLU A 133 16.85 7.03 -0.08
C GLU A 133 16.39 5.81 -0.88
N LEU A 134 16.34 5.97 -2.19
CA LEU A 134 16.18 4.88 -3.13
C LEU A 134 17.38 3.93 -2.96
N LYS A 135 17.23 2.87 -2.17
CA LYS A 135 18.14 1.72 -2.25
C LYS A 135 17.99 1.12 -3.65
N ASN A 136 19.09 0.66 -4.26
CA ASN A 136 19.06 0.03 -5.58
C ASN A 136 17.93 -1.00 -5.67
N GLU A 137 17.01 -0.79 -6.61
CA GLU A 137 15.88 -1.70 -6.85
C GLU A 137 16.24 -2.84 -7.81
N PHE A 138 17.54 -3.04 -8.07
CA PHE A 138 18.11 -4.06 -8.95
C PHE A 138 19.42 -4.59 -8.38
#